data_AF-A0A1K0IRM7-F1
#
_entry.id   AF-A0A1K0IRM7-F1
#
_cell.length_a   1.000
_cell.length_b   1.000
_cell.length_c   1.000
_cell.angle_alpha   90.00
_cell.angle_beta   90.00
_cell.angle_gamma   90.00
#
_symmetry.space_group_name_H-M   'P 1'
#
loop_
_entity.id
_entity.type
_entity.pdbx_description
1 polymer ?
#
loop_
_entity_poly.entity_id
_entity_poly.type
_entity_poly.pdbx_seq_one_letter_code
_entity_poly.pdbx_strand_id
1 'polypeptide(L)' 'MYQVIDIQTKQVISAHKDRKQASRKADRLDLAYGAVRHVVRFVA' A
#
# COMPACT_ATOMS: atom_id res chain seq x y z
N MET A 1 -3.52 6.03 11.05
CA MET A 1 -3.91 4.86 10.20
C MET A 1 -3.01 4.81 8.98
N TYR A 2 -2.69 3.65 8.44
CA TYR A 2 -1.80 3.48 7.27
C TYR A 2 -2.61 3.04 6.07
N GLN A 3 -2.52 3.78 4.97
CA GLN A 3 -3.20 3.47 3.71
C GLN A 3 -2.20 2.94 2.69
N VAL A 4 -2.59 1.91 1.95
CA VAL A 4 -1.88 1.43 0.77
C VAL A 4 -2.53 2.08 -0.45
N ILE A 5 -1.75 2.84 -1.20
CA ILE A 5 -2.21 3.66 -2.32
C ILE A 5 -1.52 3.19 -3.59
N ASP A 6 -2.28 2.99 -4.66
CA ASP A 6 -1.73 2.78 -6.00
C ASP A 6 -1.22 4.11 -6.57
N ILE A 7 0.04 4.16 -6.98
CA ILE A 7 0.70 5.39 -7.45
C ILE A 7 0.11 5.89 -8.78
N GLN A 8 -0.32 4.99 -9.67
CA GLN A 8 -0.86 5.31 -10.99
C GLN A 8 -2.30 5.81 -10.89
N THR A 9 -3.16 5.07 -10.19
CA THR A 9 -4.60 5.38 -10.12
C THR A 9 -4.94 6.34 -8.99
N LYS A 10 -4.01 6.59 -8.06
CA LYS A 10 -4.21 7.35 -6.83
C LYS A 10 -5.29 6.76 -5.90
N GLN A 11 -5.73 5.54 -6.15
CA GLN A 11 -6.77 4.90 -5.36
C GLN A 11 -6.19 4.31 -4.07
N VAL A 12 -6.97 4.42 -3.00
CA VAL A 12 -6.69 3.71 -1.73
C VAL A 12 -7.16 2.28 -1.89
N ILE A 13 -6.22 1.33 -1.88
CA ILE A 13 -6.51 -0.10 -2.04
C ILE A 13 -6.95 -0.71 -0.71
N SER A 14 -6.30 -0.31 0.38
CA SER A 14 -6.62 -0.81 1.72
C SER A 14 -6.08 0.13 2.79
N ALA A 15 -6.61 -0.01 4.00
CA ALA A 15 -6.15 0.75 5.14
C ALA A 15 -6.01 -0.13 6.38
N HIS A 16 -4.97 0.13 7.17
CA HIS A 16 -4.49 -0.71 8.27
C HIS A 16 -4.18 0.15 9.48
N LYS A 17 -4.30 -0.41 10.69
CA LYS A 17 -3.89 0.29 11.91
C LYS A 17 -2.38 0.26 12.13
N ASP A 18 -1.70 -0.75 11.58
CA ASP A 18 -0.26 -1.00 11.71
C ASP A 18 0.47 -0.78 10.38
N ARG A 19 1.61 -0.07 10.43
CA ARG A 19 2.49 0.16 9.27
C ARG A 19 2.99 -1.15 8.68
N LYS A 20 3.34 -2.12 9.54
CA LYS A 20 3.91 -3.40 9.12
C LYS A 20 2.93 -4.20 8.25
N GLN A 21 1.65 -4.16 8.60
CA GLN A 21 0.60 -4.82 7.82
C GLN A 21 0.39 -4.13 6.47
N ALA A 22 0.36 -2.79 6.44
CA ALA A 22 0.26 -2.03 5.20
C ALA A 22 1.46 -2.29 4.27
N SER A 23 2.69 -2.29 4.78
CA SER A 23 3.90 -2.60 3.99
C SER A 23 3.86 -4.00 3.42
N ARG A 24 3.59 -5.03 4.22
CA ARG A 24 3.46 -6.42 3.73
C ARG A 24 2.40 -6.56 2.63
N LYS A 25 1.31 -5.79 2.71
CA LYS A 25 0.28 -5.78 1.68
C LYS A 25 0.78 -5.11 0.41
N ALA A 26 1.45 -3.97 0.50
CA ALA A 26 2.08 -3.30 -0.63
C ALA A 26 3.11 -4.21 -1.32
N ASP A 27 4.02 -4.82 -0.56
CA ASP A 27 5.05 -5.73 -1.08
C ASP A 27 4.43 -6.92 -1.83
N ARG A 28 3.35 -7.50 -1.29
CA ARG A 28 2.64 -8.61 -1.95
C ARG A 28 2.00 -8.16 -3.26
N LEU A 29 1.43 -6.96 -3.31
CA LEU A 29 0.82 -6.41 -4.52
C LEU A 29 1.88 -6.07 -5.56
N ASP A 30 3.00 -5.49 -5.15
CA ASP A 30 4.14 -5.17 -6.02
C ASP A 30 4.80 -6.42 -6.57
N LEU A 31 4.94 -7.48 -5.76
CA LEU A 31 5.43 -8.79 -6.21
C LEU A 31 4.49 -9.41 -7.25
N ALA A 32 3.17 -9.34 -7.03
CA ALA A 32 2.19 -9.86 -7.99
C ALA A 32 2.16 -9.06 -9.29
N TYR A 33 2.42 -7.75 -9.22
CA TYR A 33 2.52 -6.87 -10.38
C TYR A 33 3.87 -7.00 -11.10
N GLY A 34 4.93 -7.42 -10.39
CA GLY A 34 6.30 -7.50 -10.89
C GLY A 34 7.08 -6.18 -10.84
N ALA A 35 6.53 -5.13 -10.23
CA ALA A 35 7.18 -3.83 -10.09
C ALA A 35 6.60 -3.04 -8.91
N VAL A 36 7.36 -2.06 -8.41
CA VAL A 36 6.92 -1.14 -7.36
C VAL A 36 5.81 -0.24 -7.89
N ARG A 37 4.60 -0.39 -7.34
CA ARG A 37 3.39 0.32 -7.75
C ARG A 37 2.57 0.85 -6.58
N HIS A 38 2.78 0.30 -5.38
CA HIS A 38 2.00 0.63 -4.19
C HIS A 38 2.86 1.37 -3.16
N VAL A 39 2.30 2.40 -2.54
CA VAL A 39 2.96 3.15 -1.46
C VAL A 39 2.14 3.14 -0.19
N VAL A 40 2.82 3.15 0.95
CA VAL A 40 2.19 3.24 2.26
C VAL A 40 2.23 4.68 2.74
N ARG A 41 1.06 5.26 3.02
CA ARG A 41 0.91 6.62 3.57
C ARG A 41 0.28 6.57 4.96
N PHE A 42 0.86 7.31 5.91
CA PHE A 42 0.22 7.55 7.19
C PHE A 42 -0.83 8.66 7.06
N VAL A 43 -2.01 8.42 7.60
CA VAL A 43 -3.12 9.37 7.71
C VAL A 43 -3.44 9.49 9.19
N ALA A 44 -3.29 10.71 9.71
CA ALA A 44 -3.61 11.06 11.10
C ALA A 44 -5.13 11.12 11.29
#